data_AF-A0A7V3CTY7-F1
#
_entry.id   AF-A0A7V3CTY7-F1
#
_cell.length_a   1.000
_cell.length_b   1.000
_cell.length_c   1.000
_cell.angle_alpha   90.00
_cell.angle_beta   90.00
_cell.angle_gamma   90.00
#
_symmetry.space_group_name_H-M   'P 1'
#
loop_
_entity.id
_entity.type
_entity.pdbx_description
1 polymer ?
#
loop_
_entity_poly.entity_id
_entity_poly.type
_entity_poly.pdbx_seq_one_letter_code
_entity_poly.pdbx_strand_id
1 'polypeptide(L)'
;MKSRYTYILVHVLGIVLFLSIPILISPDLVRLQTLFTIPPFLRDFFTYLLLLAFFYLNYFFLIPKFYQTRKFIVYFSIVMACYLTAETLPRVLIRDFHKPGPHMALTHTEEHPHLQAEYLPGPPPPVQHESELPQHKEHHPPFHKGPPPFFMKTIFWTDVSRHFFLFSGVLLLSLMLKINERLKQAHKEKINAELSYLKAQINPHFLFNTLNSIYSLAIQKSDETANAVVKLSGMMRYVLTESQSEFVSLQKELNYISDYI
;
A
#
# COMPACT_ATOMS: atom_id res chain seq x y z
N MET A 1 13.39 -20.95 -4.70
CA MET A 1 13.81 -19.64 -5.24
C MET A 1 12.64 -19.03 -5.99
N LYS A 2 11.96 -18.00 -5.46
CA LYS A 2 11.01 -17.24 -6.29
C LYS A 2 11.82 -16.60 -7.43
N SER A 3 11.47 -16.92 -8.66
CA SER A 3 12.17 -16.40 -9.84
C SER A 3 11.99 -14.88 -9.91
N ARG A 4 12.99 -14.16 -10.44
CA ARG A 4 12.91 -12.71 -10.73
C ARG A 4 11.62 -12.32 -11.45
N TYR A 5 11.09 -13.22 -12.29
CA TYR A 5 9.84 -13.06 -13.01
C TYR A 5 8.62 -13.01 -12.08
N THR A 6 8.59 -13.80 -11.01
CA THR A 6 7.50 -13.76 -10.01
C THR A 6 7.44 -12.41 -9.30
N TYR A 7 8.61 -11.83 -8.99
CA TYR A 7 8.67 -10.50 -8.36
C TYR A 7 8.16 -9.41 -9.30
N ILE A 8 8.63 -9.40 -10.54
CA ILE A 8 8.18 -8.45 -11.57
C ILE A 8 6.68 -8.61 -11.81
N LEU A 9 6.18 -9.84 -11.92
CA LEU A 9 4.76 -10.13 -12.12
C LEU A 9 3.88 -9.57 -10.99
N VAL A 10 4.29 -9.73 -9.73
CA VAL A 10 3.55 -9.19 -8.58
C VAL A 10 3.48 -7.66 -8.64
N HIS A 11 4.57 -6.99 -9.03
CA HIS A 11 4.56 -5.53 -9.19
C HIS A 11 3.70 -5.07 -10.37
N VAL A 12 3.81 -5.72 -11.53
CA VAL A 12 2.97 -5.40 -12.70
C VAL A 12 1.49 -5.58 -12.35
N LEU A 13 1.14 -6.70 -11.71
CA LEU A 13 -0.23 -6.96 -11.27
C LEU A 13 -0.70 -5.91 -10.25
N GLY A 14 0.15 -5.54 -9.29
CA GLY A 14 -0.14 -4.49 -8.33
C GLY A 14 -0.36 -3.11 -8.98
N ILE A 15 0.45 -2.76 -9.98
CA ILE A 15 0.29 -1.51 -10.75
C ILE A 15 -1.06 -1.52 -11.49
N VAL A 16 -1.36 -2.60 -12.21
CA VAL A 16 -2.61 -2.74 -12.96
C VAL A 16 -3.81 -2.67 -12.02
N LEU A 17 -3.76 -3.38 -10.90
CA LEU A 17 -4.82 -3.36 -9.88
C LEU A 17 -5.00 -1.98 -9.25
N PHE A 18 -3.92 -1.26 -8.98
CA PHE A 18 -3.99 0.07 -8.38
C PHE A 18 -4.54 1.12 -9.37
N LEU A 19 -4.09 1.07 -10.63
CA LEU A 19 -4.55 2.00 -11.67
C LEU A 19 -5.97 1.68 -12.19
N SER A 20 -6.52 0.50 -11.90
CA SER A 20 -7.92 0.19 -12.23
C SER A 20 -8.92 0.78 -11.24
N ILE A 21 -8.49 1.13 -10.02
CA ILE A 21 -9.35 1.74 -8.98
C ILE A 21 -10.11 2.99 -9.48
N PRO A 22 -9.47 4.02 -10.05
CA PRO A 22 -10.18 5.22 -10.50
C PRO A 22 -11.14 4.93 -11.67
N ILE A 23 -10.88 3.86 -12.44
CA ILE A 23 -11.77 3.40 -13.52
C ILE A 23 -13.02 2.75 -12.90
N LEU A 24 -12.84 1.83 -11.95
CA LEU A 24 -13.91 1.07 -11.30
C LEU A 24 -14.85 1.91 -10.44
N ILE A 25 -14.34 2.99 -9.85
CA ILE A 25 -15.13 3.91 -9.01
C ILE A 25 -15.85 4.97 -9.87
N SER A 26 -15.48 5.10 -11.15
CA SER A 26 -16.07 6.11 -12.03
C SER A 26 -17.55 5.79 -12.31
N PRO A 27 -18.47 6.77 -12.19
CA PRO A 27 -19.86 6.59 -12.56
C PRO A 27 -20.06 6.37 -14.08
N ASP A 28 -19.08 6.77 -14.90
CA ASP A 28 -19.16 6.73 -16.37
C ASP A 28 -18.55 5.46 -17.01
N LEU A 29 -18.45 4.36 -16.24
CA LEU A 29 -17.87 3.07 -16.67
C LEU A 29 -18.41 2.53 -18.00
N VAL A 30 -19.66 2.83 -18.34
CA VAL A 30 -20.34 2.35 -19.56
C VAL A 30 -19.66 2.90 -20.83
N ARG A 31 -18.96 4.04 -20.76
CA ARG A 31 -18.26 4.66 -21.90
C ARG A 31 -16.77 4.83 -21.63
N LEU A 32 -16.05 3.71 -21.55
CA LEU A 32 -14.58 3.68 -21.37
C LEU A 32 -13.82 4.54 -22.40
N GLN A 33 -14.31 4.61 -23.64
CA GLN A 33 -13.65 5.38 -24.72
C GLN A 33 -13.72 6.89 -24.51
N THR A 34 -14.81 7.41 -23.92
CA THR A 34 -14.96 8.85 -23.66
C THR A 34 -14.45 9.25 -22.27
N LEU A 35 -14.14 8.28 -21.42
CA LEU A 35 -13.69 8.46 -20.05
C LEU A 35 -12.46 9.38 -19.97
N PHE A 36 -11.46 9.13 -20.83
CA PHE A 36 -10.23 9.92 -20.92
C PHE A 36 -10.41 11.31 -21.55
N THR A 37 -11.61 11.66 -22.00
CA THR A 37 -11.93 13.01 -22.50
C THR A 37 -12.53 13.87 -21.37
N ILE A 38 -13.01 13.25 -20.29
CA ILE A 38 -13.67 13.92 -19.18
C ILE A 38 -12.61 14.52 -18.24
N PRO A 39 -12.54 15.86 -18.08
CA PRO A 39 -11.47 16.48 -17.28
C PRO A 39 -11.44 16.04 -15.80
N PRO A 40 -12.57 15.87 -15.09
CA PRO A 40 -12.57 15.28 -13.75
C PRO A 40 -11.92 13.89 -13.68
N PHE A 41 -12.23 13.01 -14.63
CA PHE A 41 -11.65 11.67 -14.66
C PHE A 41 -10.13 11.72 -14.92
N LEU A 42 -9.70 12.55 -15.87
CA LEU A 42 -8.27 12.72 -16.14
C LEU A 42 -7.52 13.19 -14.90
N ARG A 43 -8.07 14.14 -14.14
CA ARG A 43 -7.45 14.59 -12.88
C ARG A 43 -7.25 13.45 -11.90
N ASP A 44 -8.32 12.69 -11.64
CA ASP A 44 -8.25 11.53 -10.74
C ASP A 44 -7.23 10.52 -11.26
N PHE A 45 -7.24 10.18 -12.56
CA PHE A 45 -6.27 9.26 -13.15
C PHE A 45 -4.82 9.74 -12.97
N PHE A 46 -4.54 11.02 -13.21
CA PHE A 46 -3.21 11.61 -12.98
C PHE A 46 -2.82 11.62 -11.50
N THR A 47 -3.75 11.86 -10.58
CA THR A 47 -3.50 11.76 -9.14
C THR A 47 -3.07 10.35 -8.75
N TYR A 48 -3.74 9.31 -9.26
CA TYR A 48 -3.35 7.92 -9.01
C TYR A 48 -1.99 7.57 -9.63
N LEU A 49 -1.66 8.12 -10.80
CA LEU A 49 -0.33 7.97 -11.39
C LEU A 49 0.76 8.60 -10.50
N LEU A 50 0.51 9.80 -9.95
CA LEU A 50 1.43 10.46 -9.02
C LEU A 50 1.55 9.72 -7.68
N LEU A 51 0.45 9.15 -7.17
CA LEU A 51 0.46 8.28 -5.99
C LEU A 51 1.32 7.03 -6.21
N LEU A 52 1.22 6.42 -7.39
CA LEU A 52 2.05 5.27 -7.76
C LEU A 52 3.53 5.65 -7.85
N ALA A 53 3.84 6.77 -8.49
CA ALA A 53 5.21 7.30 -8.55
C ALA A 53 5.75 7.59 -7.13
N PHE A 54 4.93 8.21 -6.28
CA PHE A 54 5.26 8.46 -4.88
C PHE A 54 5.50 7.16 -4.11
N PHE A 55 4.67 6.12 -4.29
CA PHE A 55 4.86 4.83 -3.63
C PHE A 55 6.26 4.28 -3.89
N TYR A 56 6.67 4.21 -5.16
CA TYR A 56 7.98 3.68 -5.53
C TYR A 56 9.14 4.57 -5.10
N LEU A 57 9.00 5.89 -5.24
CA LEU A 57 9.98 6.86 -4.74
C LEU A 57 10.17 6.72 -3.22
N ASN A 58 9.07 6.61 -2.49
CA ASN A 58 9.09 6.47 -1.04
C ASN A 58 9.71 5.15 -0.62
N TYR A 59 9.29 4.05 -1.25
CA TYR A 59 9.74 2.69 -0.94
C TYR A 59 11.23 2.47 -1.20
N PHE A 60 11.72 2.88 -2.37
CA PHE A 60 13.10 2.60 -2.80
C PHE A 60 14.08 3.68 -2.34
N PHE A 61 13.66 4.94 -2.21
CA PHE A 61 14.59 6.05 -1.97
C PHE A 61 14.33 6.79 -0.65
N LEU A 62 13.12 7.30 -0.40
CA LEU A 62 12.90 8.17 0.76
C LEU A 62 13.02 7.43 2.09
N ILE A 63 12.41 6.26 2.21
CA ILE A 63 12.48 5.47 3.46
C ILE A 63 13.93 5.05 3.74
N PRO A 64 14.67 4.43 2.79
CA PRO A 64 16.06 4.05 3.04
C PRO A 64 17.00 5.21 3.33
N LYS A 65 16.84 6.32 2.59
CA LYS A 65 17.79 7.43 2.66
C LYS A 65 17.55 8.36 3.85
N PHE A 66 16.29 8.61 4.23
CA PHE A 66 15.95 9.65 5.21
C PHE A 66 15.26 9.11 6.46
N TYR A 67 14.25 8.25 6.32
CA TYR A 67 13.54 7.70 7.48
C TYR A 67 14.45 6.80 8.31
N GLN A 68 15.18 5.89 7.65
CA GLN A 68 16.07 4.93 8.32
C GLN A 68 17.35 5.57 8.87
N THR A 69 17.77 6.72 8.33
CA THR A 69 18.91 7.51 8.84
C THR A 69 18.50 8.53 9.90
N ARG A 70 17.25 8.45 10.42
CA ARG A 70 16.66 9.36 11.41
C ARG A 70 16.58 10.83 10.98
N LYS A 71 16.69 11.13 9.68
CA LYS A 71 16.49 12.47 9.10
C LYS A 71 14.99 12.75 8.90
N PHE A 72 14.23 12.72 10.00
CA PHE A 72 12.76 12.78 9.96
C PHE A 72 12.22 14.10 9.41
N ILE A 73 12.82 15.23 9.79
CA ILE A 73 12.37 16.56 9.33
C ILE A 73 12.42 16.63 7.79
N VAL A 74 13.54 16.20 7.20
CA VAL A 74 13.73 16.15 5.73
C VAL A 74 12.77 15.16 5.08
N TYR A 75 12.56 14.00 5.71
CA TYR A 75 11.63 13.01 5.20
C TYR A 75 10.20 13.57 5.14
N PHE A 76 9.69 14.11 6.25
CA PHE A 76 8.34 14.63 6.33
C PHE A 76 8.14 15.89 5.48
N SER A 77 9.16 16.74 5.31
CA SER A 77 9.06 17.88 4.39
C SER A 77 8.92 17.43 2.93
N ILE A 78 9.67 16.40 2.51
CA ILE A 78 9.56 15.84 1.15
C ILE A 78 8.19 15.17 0.96
N VAL A 79 7.74 14.36 1.93
CA VAL A 79 6.42 13.72 1.87
C VAL A 79 5.30 14.75 1.77
N MET A 80 5.37 15.84 2.54
CA MET A 80 4.42 16.95 2.46
C MET A 80 4.45 17.61 1.08
N ALA A 81 5.63 17.89 0.53
CA ALA A 81 5.76 18.45 -0.82
C ALA A 81 5.18 17.51 -1.89
N CYS A 82 5.39 16.20 -1.78
CA CYS A 82 4.79 15.20 -2.66
C CYS A 82 3.25 15.19 -2.56
N TYR A 83 2.69 15.27 -1.35
CA TYR A 83 1.25 15.35 -1.15
C TYR A 83 0.66 16.60 -1.82
N LEU A 84 1.24 17.77 -1.56
CA LEU A 84 0.80 19.03 -2.17
C LEU A 84 0.91 19.00 -3.70
N THR A 85 1.98 18.39 -4.22
CA THR A 85 2.17 18.23 -5.67
C THR A 85 1.10 17.31 -6.26
N ALA A 86 0.82 16.16 -5.62
CA ALA A 86 -0.20 15.23 -6.06
C ALA A 86 -1.61 15.86 -6.06
N GLU A 87 -1.89 16.75 -5.11
CA GLU A 87 -3.18 17.44 -4.98
C GLU A 87 -3.35 18.59 -5.99
N THR A 88 -2.30 19.37 -6.22
CA THR A 88 -2.38 20.62 -7.00
C THR A 88 -2.04 20.44 -8.47
N LEU A 89 -1.06 19.60 -8.80
CA LEU A 89 -0.53 19.48 -10.16
C LEU A 89 -1.60 19.03 -11.18
N PRO A 90 -2.44 18.01 -10.92
CA PRO A 90 -3.47 17.60 -11.87
C PRO A 90 -4.52 18.70 -12.11
N ARG A 91 -4.88 19.47 -11.07
CA ARG A 91 -5.86 20.58 -11.16
C ARG A 91 -5.33 21.77 -11.95
N VAL A 92 -4.03 22.05 -11.83
CA VAL A 92 -3.38 23.12 -12.59
C VAL A 92 -3.21 22.73 -14.06
N LEU A 93 -2.84 21.48 -14.33
CA LEU A 93 -2.62 20.96 -15.68
C LEU A 93 -3.94 20.81 -16.45
N ILE A 94 -4.98 20.29 -15.80
CA ILE A 94 -6.29 20.00 -16.37
C ILE A 94 -7.28 21.02 -15.79
N ARG A 95 -7.27 22.23 -16.36
CA ARG A 95 -8.22 23.29 -16.03
C ARG A 95 -9.56 23.00 -16.68
N ASP A 96 -10.62 23.05 -15.88
CA ASP A 96 -11.99 23.02 -16.41
C ASP A 96 -12.27 24.32 -17.16
N PHE A 97 -12.62 24.23 -18.44
CA PHE A 97 -13.54 25.21 -19.01
C PHE A 97 -14.90 24.94 -18.36
N HIS A 98 -15.22 25.70 -17.31
CA HIS A 98 -16.51 25.69 -16.62
C HIS A 98 -17.64 25.97 -17.63
N LYS A 99 -18.18 24.93 -18.27
CA LYS A 99 -19.57 24.94 -18.71
C LYS A 99 -20.30 23.98 -17.77
N PRO A 100 -21.16 24.47 -16.86
CA PRO A 100 -22.03 23.56 -16.13
C PRO A 100 -22.85 22.78 -17.17
N GLY A 101 -22.61 21.47 -17.25
CA GLY A 101 -23.36 20.59 -18.13
C GLY A 101 -24.84 20.56 -17.72
N PRO A 102 -25.79 20.39 -18.66
CA PRO A 102 -27.23 20.49 -18.43
C PRO A 102 -27.81 19.23 -17.75
N HIS A 103 -27.15 18.71 -16.72
CA HIS A 103 -27.58 17.49 -16.03
C HIS A 103 -28.15 17.81 -14.64
N MET A 104 -29.18 18.65 -14.61
CA MET A 104 -30.24 18.65 -13.58
C MET A 104 -31.59 18.99 -14.22
N ALA A 105 -31.84 18.54 -15.45
CA ALA A 105 -33.21 18.44 -15.94
C ALA A 105 -33.81 17.19 -15.30
N LEU A 106 -34.56 17.40 -14.20
CA LEU A 106 -35.50 16.43 -13.70
C LEU A 106 -36.34 15.95 -14.89
N THR A 107 -36.40 14.63 -15.06
CA THR A 107 -37.32 13.96 -15.98
C THR A 107 -38.75 14.38 -15.66
N HIS A 108 -39.26 15.39 -16.37
CA HIS A 108 -40.68 15.51 -16.65
C HIS A 108 -40.89 15.04 -18.08
N THR A 109 -41.33 13.78 -18.17
CA THR A 109 -42.04 13.25 -19.32
C THR A 109 -43.27 14.12 -19.53
N GLU A 110 -43.27 14.97 -20.55
CA GLU A 110 -44.49 15.51 -21.15
C GLU A 110 -44.50 15.12 -22.63
N GLU A 111 -45.07 13.95 -22.90
CA GLU A 111 -45.72 13.70 -24.19
C GLU A 111 -46.96 14.59 -24.25
N HIS A 112 -46.97 15.60 -25.11
CA HIS A 112 -48.20 16.27 -25.51
C HIS A 112 -48.41 16.10 -27.02
N PRO A 113 -49.43 15.33 -27.45
CA PRO A 113 -49.79 15.22 -28.85
C PRO A 113 -50.50 16.50 -29.30
N HIS A 114 -50.14 16.99 -30.48
CA HIS A 114 -50.74 18.15 -31.11
C HIS A 114 -52.21 17.89 -31.45
N LEU A 115 -53.15 18.62 -30.84
CA LEU A 115 -54.52 18.76 -31.31
C LEU A 115 -54.76 20.20 -31.73
N GLN A 116 -55.05 20.39 -33.02
CA GLN A 116 -55.47 21.64 -33.64
C GLN A 116 -56.85 22.04 -33.09
N ALA A 117 -56.94 23.22 -32.47
CA ALA A 117 -58.22 23.81 -32.10
C ALA A 117 -58.71 24.76 -33.21
N GLU A 118 -59.89 24.46 -33.71
CA GLU A 118 -60.61 25.13 -34.79
C GLU A 118 -61.17 26.49 -34.34
N TYR A 119 -61.15 27.47 -35.25
CA TYR A 119 -61.49 28.87 -35.00
C TYR A 119 -63.02 29.07 -34.93
N LEU A 120 -63.55 29.54 -33.80
CA LEU A 120 -64.94 30.01 -33.68
C LEU A 120 -64.95 31.53 -33.41
N PRO A 121 -65.82 32.32 -34.08
CA PRO A 121 -65.94 33.76 -33.82
C PRO A 121 -66.71 34.01 -32.51
N GLY A 122 -66.17 34.92 -31.68
CA GLY A 122 -66.58 35.11 -30.28
C GLY A 122 -67.88 35.91 -30.04
N PRO A 123 -68.41 35.89 -28.79
CA PRO A 123 -69.53 36.73 -28.37
C PRO A 123 -69.06 38.15 -27.94
N PRO A 124 -69.96 39.16 -27.96
CA PRO A 124 -69.61 40.58 -27.74
C PRO A 124 -69.15 40.87 -26.29
N PRO A 125 -68.36 41.94 -26.09
CA PRO A 125 -67.71 42.21 -24.80
C PRO A 125 -68.70 42.70 -23.73
N PRO A 126 -68.65 42.18 -22.48
CA PRO A 126 -69.34 42.78 -21.36
C PRO A 126 -68.57 44.01 -20.82
N VAL A 127 -69.35 44.98 -20.36
CA VAL A 127 -69.01 46.29 -19.78
C VAL A 127 -67.79 46.27 -18.83
N GLN A 128 -66.88 47.24 -19.02
CA GLN A 128 -65.74 47.49 -18.14
C GLN A 128 -66.21 47.92 -16.74
N HIS A 129 -66.14 47.00 -15.77
CA HIS A 129 -65.93 47.37 -14.38
C HIS A 129 -64.47 47.10 -14.05
N GLU A 130 -63.70 48.17 -13.85
CA GLU A 130 -62.39 48.12 -13.18
C GLU A 130 -62.58 47.65 -11.74
N SER A 131 -62.60 46.33 -11.55
CA SER A 131 -62.22 45.71 -10.30
C SER A 131 -60.75 45.29 -10.44
N GLU A 132 -59.84 46.14 -9.97
CA GLU A 132 -58.42 45.81 -9.81
C GLU A 132 -58.31 44.59 -8.87
N LEU A 133 -58.23 43.38 -9.45
CA LEU A 133 -57.72 42.23 -8.73
C LEU A 133 -56.26 42.54 -8.39
N PRO A 134 -55.82 42.46 -7.12
CA PRO A 134 -54.42 42.63 -6.81
C PRO A 134 -53.66 41.52 -7.54
N GLN A 135 -52.86 41.90 -8.55
CA GLN A 135 -51.87 41.02 -9.15
C GLN A 135 -50.94 40.58 -8.03
N HIS A 136 -51.19 39.40 -7.48
CA HIS A 136 -50.22 38.73 -6.65
C HIS A 136 -49.06 38.37 -7.59
N LYS A 137 -48.09 39.29 -7.70
CA LYS A 137 -46.79 38.99 -8.30
C LYS A 137 -46.23 37.82 -7.51
N GLU A 138 -46.41 36.61 -8.05
CA GLU A 138 -45.66 35.46 -7.60
C GLU A 138 -44.19 35.82 -7.74
N HIS A 139 -43.56 36.16 -6.61
CA HIS A 139 -42.12 36.28 -6.52
C HIS A 139 -41.56 34.87 -6.62
N HIS A 140 -41.40 34.37 -7.83
CA HIS A 140 -40.50 33.25 -8.05
C HIS A 140 -39.10 33.76 -7.66
N PRO A 141 -38.43 33.19 -6.64
CA PRO A 141 -37.08 33.60 -6.31
C PRO A 141 -36.21 33.44 -7.57
N PRO A 142 -35.22 34.33 -7.80
CA PRO A 142 -34.38 34.27 -8.98
C PRO A 142 -33.75 32.88 -9.07
N PHE A 143 -33.99 32.19 -10.19
CA PHE A 143 -33.35 30.92 -10.53
C PHE A 143 -31.84 31.10 -10.38
N HIS A 144 -31.26 30.56 -9.29
CA HIS A 144 -29.83 30.57 -9.09
C HIS A 144 -29.21 29.68 -10.17
N LYS A 145 -28.44 30.26 -11.09
CA LYS A 145 -27.85 29.58 -12.26
C LYS A 145 -26.74 28.58 -11.92
N GLY A 146 -26.60 28.19 -10.66
CA GLY A 146 -25.57 27.27 -10.21
C GLY A 146 -25.91 26.66 -8.86
N PRO A 147 -25.27 25.53 -8.50
CA PRO A 147 -25.46 24.92 -7.20
C PRO A 147 -25.07 25.92 -6.09
N PRO A 148 -25.72 25.85 -4.92
CA PRO A 148 -25.45 26.79 -3.83
C PRO A 148 -23.99 26.72 -3.37
N PRO A 149 -23.38 27.82 -2.87
CA PRO A 149 -21.97 27.85 -2.47
C PRO A 149 -21.57 26.76 -1.47
N PHE A 150 -22.50 26.38 -0.57
CA PHE A 150 -22.29 25.28 0.36
C PHE A 150 -22.07 23.94 -0.36
N PHE A 151 -22.79 23.68 -1.46
CA PHE A 151 -22.64 22.46 -2.26
C PHE A 151 -21.26 22.37 -2.92
N MET A 152 -20.76 23.47 -3.50
CA MET A 152 -19.41 23.51 -4.07
C MET A 152 -18.32 23.32 -3.01
N LYS A 153 -18.51 23.93 -1.84
CA LYS A 153 -17.62 23.72 -0.69
C LYS A 153 -17.61 22.25 -0.29
N THR A 154 -18.77 21.60 -0.18
CA THR A 154 -18.88 20.18 0.17
C THR A 154 -18.13 19.29 -0.84
N ILE A 155 -18.32 19.49 -2.15
CA ILE A 155 -17.62 18.71 -3.18
C ILE A 155 -16.10 18.85 -3.02
N PHE A 156 -15.61 20.08 -2.87
CA PHE A 156 -14.18 20.33 -2.70
C PHE A 156 -13.61 19.61 -1.48
N TRP A 157 -14.24 19.72 -0.30
CA TRP A 157 -13.76 19.05 0.90
C TRP A 157 -13.84 17.53 0.80
N THR A 158 -14.87 16.99 0.15
CA THR A 158 -14.96 15.54 -0.09
C THR A 158 -13.81 15.05 -0.96
N ASP A 159 -13.47 15.79 -2.02
CA ASP A 159 -12.37 15.43 -2.92
C ASP A 159 -11.00 15.49 -2.22
N VAL A 160 -10.72 16.58 -1.51
CA VAL A 160 -9.49 16.75 -0.72
C VAL A 160 -9.35 15.64 0.33
N SER A 161 -10.43 15.34 1.05
CA SER A 161 -10.41 14.31 2.10
C SER A 161 -10.15 12.91 1.52
N ARG A 162 -10.77 12.57 0.39
CA ARG A 162 -10.55 11.31 -0.34
C ARG A 162 -9.08 11.16 -0.75
N HIS A 163 -8.49 12.18 -1.35
CA HIS A 163 -7.07 12.15 -1.74
C HIS A 163 -6.13 12.06 -0.54
N PHE A 164 -6.44 12.74 0.56
CA PHE A 164 -5.70 12.62 1.81
C PHE A 164 -5.69 11.18 2.34
N PHE A 165 -6.85 10.53 2.42
CA PHE A 165 -6.94 9.15 2.89
C PHE A 165 -6.20 8.17 1.97
N LEU A 166 -6.29 8.35 0.65
CA LEU A 166 -5.56 7.54 -0.33
C LEU A 166 -4.04 7.71 -0.18
N PHE A 167 -3.57 8.96 -0.12
CA PHE A 167 -2.15 9.25 0.06
C PHE A 167 -1.60 8.68 1.38
N SER A 168 -2.34 8.88 2.47
CA SER A 168 -2.01 8.31 3.77
C SER A 168 -1.97 6.78 3.72
N GLY A 169 -2.94 6.14 3.07
CA GLY A 169 -2.96 4.69 2.88
C GLY A 169 -1.73 4.18 2.11
N VAL A 170 -1.35 4.84 1.01
CA VAL A 170 -0.15 4.51 0.22
C VAL A 170 1.13 4.70 1.04
N LEU A 171 1.24 5.80 1.79
CA LEU A 171 2.35 6.07 2.69
C LEU A 171 2.47 4.97 3.76
N LEU A 172 1.38 4.65 4.47
CA LEU A 172 1.36 3.61 5.50
C LEU A 172 1.68 2.23 4.92
N LEU A 173 1.11 1.88 3.77
CA LEU A 173 1.41 0.61 3.09
C LEU A 173 2.90 0.50 2.77
N SER A 174 3.50 1.55 2.19
CA SER A 174 4.92 1.55 1.85
C SER A 174 5.82 1.43 3.08
N LEU A 175 5.46 2.09 4.20
CA LEU A 175 6.15 1.94 5.49
C LEU A 175 6.01 0.54 6.05
N MET A 176 4.80 -0.03 6.06
CA MET A 176 4.51 -1.37 6.56
C MET A 176 5.28 -2.44 5.79
N LEU A 177 5.30 -2.37 4.45
CA LEU A 177 6.09 -3.28 3.62
C LEU A 177 7.58 -3.19 3.98
N LYS A 178 8.10 -1.96 4.15
CA LYS A 178 9.52 -1.77 4.43
C LYS A 178 9.93 -2.22 5.82
N ILE A 179 9.08 -2.00 6.82
CA ILE A 179 9.28 -2.48 8.18
C ILE A 179 9.27 -4.02 8.19
N ASN A 180 8.31 -4.64 7.51
CA ASN A 180 8.21 -6.10 7.43
C ASN A 180 9.43 -6.73 6.74
N GLU A 181 9.95 -6.13 5.65
CA GLU A 181 11.20 -6.56 5.03
C GLU A 181 12.37 -6.53 6.03
N ARG A 182 12.52 -5.43 6.77
CA ARG A 182 13.59 -5.29 7.76
C ARG A 182 13.45 -6.28 8.91
N LEU A 183 12.24 -6.51 9.41
CA LEU A 183 11.99 -7.49 10.46
C LEU A 183 12.36 -8.90 10.01
N LYS A 184 11.98 -9.29 8.79
CA LYS A 184 12.37 -10.57 8.20
C LYS A 184 13.88 -10.71 8.05
N GLN A 185 14.55 -9.64 7.62
CA GLN A 185 15.99 -9.64 7.47
C GLN A 185 16.70 -9.76 8.83
N ALA A 186 16.30 -8.96 9.82
CA ALA A 186 16.85 -9.03 11.18
C ALA A 186 16.64 -10.40 11.82
N HIS A 187 15.48 -11.03 11.61
CA HIS A 187 15.22 -12.38 12.10
C HIS A 187 16.12 -13.42 11.42
N LYS A 188 16.35 -13.30 10.11
CA LYS A 188 17.27 -14.18 9.37
C LYS A 188 18.72 -14.01 9.85
N GLU A 189 19.16 -12.78 10.06
CA GLU A 189 20.49 -12.46 10.59
C GLU A 189 20.66 -13.04 12.00
N LYS A 190 19.63 -12.92 12.86
CA LYS A 190 19.61 -13.53 14.19
C LYS A 190 19.75 -15.06 14.14
N ILE A 191 18.92 -15.75 13.34
CA ILE A 191 19.02 -17.21 13.19
C ILE A 191 20.41 -17.61 12.69
N ASN A 192 20.96 -16.89 11.72
CA ASN A 192 22.29 -17.19 11.21
C ASN A 192 23.36 -16.99 12.28
N ALA A 193 23.23 -15.96 13.12
CA ALA A 193 24.14 -15.73 14.24
C ALA A 193 24.04 -16.84 15.30
N GLU A 194 22.83 -17.26 15.67
CA GLU A 194 22.59 -18.36 16.61
C GLU A 194 23.15 -19.68 16.06
N LEU A 195 22.92 -19.98 14.78
CA LEU A 195 23.49 -21.16 14.12
C LEU A 195 25.01 -21.12 14.07
N SER A 196 25.61 -19.96 13.77
CA SER A 196 27.07 -19.80 13.79
C SER A 196 27.63 -19.97 15.21
N TYR A 197 26.95 -19.45 16.23
CA TYR A 197 27.30 -19.63 17.63
C TYR A 197 27.25 -21.10 18.04
N LEU A 198 26.16 -21.81 17.75
CA LEU A 198 26.00 -23.24 17.99
C LEU A 198 27.08 -24.07 17.27
N LYS A 199 27.40 -23.71 16.01
CA LYS A 199 28.47 -24.38 15.25
C LYS A 199 29.84 -24.15 15.85
N ALA A 200 30.12 -22.95 16.37
CA ALA A 200 31.40 -22.63 16.98
C ALA A 200 31.64 -23.40 18.29
N GLN A 201 30.59 -23.85 18.97
CA GLN A 201 30.73 -24.74 20.14
C GLN A 201 31.28 -26.13 19.78
N ILE A 202 31.11 -26.57 18.54
CA ILE A 202 31.77 -27.77 18.03
C ILE A 202 33.10 -27.31 17.44
N ASN A 203 34.23 -27.80 17.95
CA ASN A 203 35.53 -27.56 17.32
C ASN A 203 35.69 -28.53 16.12
N PRO A 204 35.49 -28.08 14.86
CA PRO A 204 35.55 -28.97 13.71
C PRO A 204 36.94 -29.60 13.55
N HIS A 205 38.00 -28.85 13.88
CA HIS A 205 39.37 -29.34 13.83
C HIS A 205 39.60 -30.48 14.82
N PHE A 206 39.10 -30.35 16.05
CA PHE A 206 39.12 -31.45 17.01
C PHE A 206 38.39 -32.68 16.47
N LEU A 207 37.18 -32.52 15.94
CA LEU A 207 36.41 -33.64 15.41
C LEU A 207 37.16 -34.36 14.28
N PHE A 208 37.73 -33.63 13.32
CA PHE A 208 38.52 -34.24 12.24
C PHE A 208 39.76 -34.96 12.76
N ASN A 209 40.48 -34.37 13.73
CA ASN A 209 41.67 -35.00 14.31
C ASN A 209 41.33 -36.30 15.04
N THR A 210 40.30 -36.29 15.87
CA THR A 210 39.88 -37.47 16.62
C THR A 210 39.38 -38.57 15.69
N LEU A 211 38.64 -38.22 14.62
CA LEU A 211 38.24 -39.19 13.60
C LEU A 211 39.45 -39.78 12.85
N ASN A 212 40.47 -38.99 12.54
CA ASN A 212 41.70 -39.49 11.91
C ASN A 212 42.48 -40.42 12.84
N SER A 213 42.54 -40.13 14.15
CA SER A 213 43.14 -41.02 15.14
C SER A 213 42.38 -42.35 15.22
N ILE A 214 41.04 -42.31 15.28
CA ILE A 214 40.19 -43.50 15.25
C ILE A 214 40.40 -44.30 13.96
N TYR A 215 40.46 -43.62 12.82
CA TYR A 215 40.75 -44.26 11.53
C TYR A 215 42.11 -44.98 11.54
N SER A 216 43.13 -44.35 12.13
CA SER A 216 44.47 -44.95 12.27
C SER A 216 44.43 -46.20 13.16
N LEU A 217 43.69 -46.17 14.28
CA LEU A 217 43.47 -47.33 15.14
C LEU A 217 42.74 -48.46 14.41
N ALA A 218 41.74 -48.12 13.60
CA ALA A 218 40.98 -49.09 12.80
C ALA A 218 41.85 -49.76 11.73
N ILE A 219 42.69 -48.99 11.03
CA ILE A 219 43.68 -49.51 10.05
C ILE A 219 44.63 -50.49 10.74
N GLN A 220 45.08 -50.16 11.96
CA GLN A 220 45.98 -50.99 12.75
C GLN A 220 45.28 -52.18 13.44
N LYS A 221 43.95 -52.31 13.32
CA LYS A 221 43.13 -53.30 14.02
C LYS A 221 43.36 -53.29 15.54
N SER A 222 43.50 -52.10 16.11
CA SER A 222 43.68 -51.93 17.55
C SER A 222 42.39 -52.23 18.30
N ASP A 223 42.49 -52.98 19.40
CA ASP A 223 41.38 -53.24 20.33
C ASP A 223 40.82 -51.95 20.97
N GLU A 224 41.59 -50.85 20.98
CA GLU A 224 41.18 -49.54 21.50
C GLU A 224 40.22 -48.77 20.57
N THR A 225 40.06 -49.21 19.32
CA THR A 225 39.23 -48.50 18.33
C THR A 225 37.80 -48.30 18.84
N ALA A 226 37.20 -49.33 19.43
CA ALA A 226 35.84 -49.26 19.96
C ALA A 226 35.72 -48.27 21.13
N ASN A 227 36.73 -48.26 22.01
CA ASN A 227 36.78 -47.35 23.17
C ASN A 227 36.90 -45.89 22.72
N ALA A 228 37.77 -45.60 21.76
CA ALA A 228 37.94 -44.26 21.20
C ALA A 228 36.64 -43.70 20.56
N VAL A 229 35.85 -44.56 19.89
CA VAL A 229 34.53 -44.18 19.36
C VAL A 229 33.56 -43.82 20.48
N VAL A 230 33.54 -44.59 21.58
CA VAL A 230 32.68 -44.31 22.74
C VAL A 230 33.07 -42.99 23.40
N LYS A 231 34.36 -42.74 23.63
CA LYS A 231 34.85 -41.46 24.18
C LYS A 231 34.46 -40.26 23.30
N LEU A 232 34.64 -40.37 21.98
CA LEU A 232 34.21 -39.31 21.04
C LEU A 232 32.70 -39.07 21.11
N SER A 233 31.89 -40.12 21.15
CA SER A 233 30.43 -40.01 21.29
C SER A 233 30.03 -39.32 22.60
N GLY A 234 30.68 -39.67 23.71
CA GLY A 234 30.48 -39.04 25.02
C GLY A 234 30.83 -37.55 25.01
N MET A 235 31.99 -37.20 24.46
CA MET A 235 32.43 -35.81 24.30
C MET A 235 31.49 -34.99 23.40
N MET A 236 31.03 -35.54 22.28
CA MET A 236 30.07 -34.85 21.40
C MET A 236 28.71 -34.67 22.05
N ARG A 237 28.24 -35.67 22.79
CA ARG A 237 27.00 -35.55 23.57
C ARG A 237 27.14 -34.43 24.61
N TYR A 238 28.24 -34.39 25.37
CA TYR A 238 28.51 -33.34 26.35
C TYR A 238 28.49 -31.93 25.71
N VAL A 239 29.20 -31.74 24.60
CA VAL A 239 29.24 -30.45 23.86
C VAL A 239 27.87 -30.04 23.32
N LEU A 240 26.99 -30.98 22.99
CA LEU A 240 25.66 -30.66 22.47
C LEU A 240 24.61 -30.43 23.55
N THR A 241 24.75 -31.04 24.73
CA THR A 241 23.74 -30.99 25.79
C THR A 241 24.07 -30.02 26.91
N GLU A 242 25.33 -29.93 27.32
CA GLU A 242 25.73 -29.17 28.52
C GLU A 242 26.23 -27.75 28.16
N SER A 243 26.59 -27.50 26.90
CA SER A 243 26.99 -26.17 26.38
C SER A 243 25.89 -25.11 26.38
N GLN A 244 24.64 -25.52 26.64
CA GLN A 244 23.48 -24.65 26.76
C GLN A 244 23.18 -24.24 28.21
N SER A 245 23.84 -24.86 29.19
CA SER A 245 23.68 -24.53 30.61
C SER A 245 24.66 -23.43 31.04
N GLU A 246 24.16 -22.43 31.79
CA GLU A 246 24.99 -21.36 32.35
C GLU A 246 25.99 -21.87 33.41
N PHE A 247 25.66 -22.98 34.07
CA PHE A 247 26.50 -23.65 35.06
C PHE A 247 26.55 -25.16 34.81
N VAL A 248 27.74 -25.74 34.91
CA VAL A 248 27.97 -27.19 34.83
C VAL A 248 28.77 -27.64 36.06
N SER A 249 28.53 -28.86 36.55
CA SER A 249 29.28 -29.36 37.70
C SER A 249 30.74 -29.63 37.32
N LEU A 250 31.67 -29.29 38.22
CA LEU A 250 33.10 -29.50 38.03
C LEU A 250 33.43 -30.96 37.68
N GLN A 251 32.73 -31.93 38.28
CA GLN A 251 32.93 -33.35 37.97
C GLN A 251 32.68 -33.68 36.49
N LYS A 252 31.66 -33.07 35.87
CA LYS A 252 31.38 -33.30 34.44
C LYS A 252 32.48 -32.68 33.56
N GLU A 253 33.01 -31.52 33.92
CA GLU A 253 34.15 -30.92 33.20
C GLU A 253 35.41 -31.79 33.33
N LEU A 254 35.70 -32.29 34.53
CA LEU A 254 36.84 -33.19 34.77
C LEU A 254 36.70 -34.49 33.96
N ASN A 255 35.51 -35.08 33.90
CA ASN A 255 35.26 -36.26 33.09
C ASN A 255 35.45 -35.98 31.59
N TYR A 256 34.97 -34.83 31.11
CA TYR A 256 35.14 -34.41 29.72
C TYR A 256 36.63 -34.24 29.35
N ILE A 257 37.42 -33.61 30.22
CA ILE A 257 38.88 -33.46 30.02
C ILE A 257 39.57 -34.84 30.05
N SER A 258 39.13 -35.75 30.93
CA SER A 258 39.69 -37.11 31.02
C SER A 258 39.38 -37.98 29.80
N ASP A 259 38.27 -37.73 29.11
CA ASP A 259 37.96 -38.41 27.85
C ASP A 259 38.75 -37.83 26.66
N TYR A 260 39.25 -36.59 26.79
CA TYR A 260 40.04 -35.89 25.78
C TYR A 260 41.53 -36.27 25.80
N ILE A 261 42.12 -36.47 26.98
CA ILE A 261 43.55 -36.83 27.19
C ILE A 261 43.75 -38.34 27.06
#